data_AF-A0A9D2DY18-F1
#
_entry.id   AF-A0A9D2DY18-F1
#
_cell.length_a   1.000
_cell.length_b   1.000
_cell.length_c   1.000
_cell.angle_alpha   90.00
_cell.angle_beta   90.00
_cell.angle_gamma   90.00
#
_symmetry.space_group_name_H-M   'P 1'
#
loop_
_entity.id
_entity.type
_entity.pdbx_description
1 polymer ?
#
loop_
_entity_poly.entity_id
_entity_poly.type
_entity_poly.pdbx_seq_one_letter_code
_entity_poly.pdbx_strand_id
1 'polypeptide(L)'
;MEERIMDEDELRGIKKRRDGEPDDESAAGDEAEIEYEITEDAALEGADGEYDEDLVGLTPTQLKEELERREKLREEAHAEALRYRAEGEAAVQREAYDEATGCFEQSLSIEYDEEVEALYWWARTRGMTSSDVLFERETAREFAEASKPSKKLVLDAFGEELHNARAVLLEEAEPLREQVRAGQEARRAPFIANRNYYRLRFAICAVLTVLFAVGIGVSASFLLRTQSSLPTILMIVFGALTLVAVCFFLYFSRKLIVASRLCRANEKLASTEEGERLEQLEDALACLNDVLGTAEEAQDEGDTN
;
A
#
# COMPACT_ATOMS: atom_id res chain seq x y z
N MET A 1 36.10 -33.83 11.05
CA MET A 1 37.34 -33.58 11.81
C MET A 1 38.02 -32.44 11.06
N GLU A 2 37.99 -31.19 11.51
CA GLU A 2 37.98 -30.66 12.88
C GLU A 2 36.94 -29.54 13.02
N GLU A 3 36.16 -29.60 14.10
CA GLU A 3 35.31 -28.52 14.60
C GLU A 3 36.19 -27.51 15.37
N ARG A 4 35.93 -26.22 15.20
CA ARG A 4 36.42 -25.20 16.14
C ARG A 4 35.22 -24.50 16.78
N ILE A 5 35.10 -24.77 18.07
CA ILE A 5 34.15 -24.28 19.06
C ILE A 5 34.37 -22.76 19.20
N MET A 6 33.32 -21.97 19.02
CA MET A 6 33.27 -20.60 19.52
C MET A 6 32.73 -20.68 20.95
N ASP A 7 33.54 -20.28 21.91
CA ASP A 7 33.16 -20.23 23.31
C ASP A 7 32.16 -19.09 23.55
N GLU A 8 31.00 -19.48 24.07
CA GLU A 8 30.02 -18.63 24.73
C GLU A 8 30.58 -18.22 26.10
N ASP A 9 31.08 -17.00 26.25
CA ASP A 9 31.25 -16.38 27.57
C ASP A 9 31.54 -14.88 27.42
N GLU A 10 30.50 -14.05 27.44
CA GLU A 10 30.54 -12.70 28.03
C GLU A 10 29.13 -12.10 28.15
N LEU A 11 28.21 -12.90 28.71
CA LEU A 11 26.95 -12.42 29.28
C LEU A 11 27.02 -12.59 30.80
N ARG A 12 27.26 -11.49 31.54
CA ARG A 12 26.60 -11.11 32.82
C ARG A 12 27.47 -10.20 33.68
N GLY A 13 26.89 -9.07 34.08
CA GLY A 13 27.50 -8.23 35.11
C GLY A 13 26.66 -7.08 35.67
N ILE A 14 25.32 -7.12 35.66
CA ILE A 14 24.52 -6.13 36.39
C ILE A 14 24.65 -6.39 37.90
N LYS A 15 25.22 -5.46 38.64
CA LYS A 15 25.17 -5.46 40.12
C LYS A 15 24.75 -4.07 40.63
N LYS A 16 23.49 -4.00 41.04
CA LYS A 16 22.87 -2.88 41.77
C LYS A 16 23.14 -3.07 43.27
N ARG A 17 23.62 -2.05 43.98
CA ARG A 17 23.44 -1.91 45.45
C ARG A 17 23.29 -0.46 45.87
N ARG A 18 22.63 -0.31 47.01
CA ARG A 18 21.79 0.78 47.53
C ARG A 18 22.36 1.30 48.86
N ASP A 19 22.21 2.60 49.07
CA ASP A 19 22.16 3.46 50.28
C ASP A 19 22.76 2.96 51.63
N GLY A 20 23.56 3.83 52.26
CA GLY A 20 23.88 3.80 53.69
C GLY A 20 25.07 4.70 54.11
N GLU A 21 24.78 5.91 54.62
CA GLU A 21 25.63 6.75 55.51
C GLU A 21 25.61 6.18 56.96
N PRO A 22 26.40 6.66 57.97
CA PRO A 22 27.32 7.81 58.03
C PRO A 22 28.70 7.60 58.77
N ASP A 23 29.52 8.67 58.79
CA ASP A 23 30.61 9.12 59.71
C ASP A 23 31.84 8.20 59.99
N ASP A 24 33.09 8.65 60.21
CA ASP A 24 33.65 9.93 60.71
C ASP A 24 35.16 10.07 60.36
N GLU A 25 35.61 11.34 60.19
CA GLU A 25 36.96 11.97 60.40
C GLU A 25 38.28 11.29 59.92
N SER A 26 39.32 11.90 59.35
CA SER A 26 39.89 13.26 59.12
C SER A 26 41.05 13.05 58.08
N ALA A 27 41.61 13.96 57.28
CA ALA A 27 42.06 15.32 57.50
C ALA A 27 42.45 15.99 56.16
N ALA A 28 42.13 17.28 56.05
CA ALA A 28 42.73 18.39 55.28
C ALA A 28 43.66 18.14 54.07
N GLY A 29 43.32 18.80 52.95
CA GLY A 29 44.28 19.17 51.90
C GLY A 29 43.64 19.76 50.64
N ASP A 30 43.49 21.09 50.62
CA ASP A 30 43.28 22.01 49.48
C ASP A 30 42.32 21.60 48.34
N GLU A 31 41.14 22.23 48.36
CA GLU A 31 40.22 22.36 47.23
C GLU A 31 40.86 23.24 46.14
N ALA A 32 41.32 22.62 45.07
CA ALA A 32 41.39 23.26 43.77
C ALA A 32 40.07 22.95 43.04
N GLU A 33 39.14 23.88 43.15
CA GLU A 33 37.90 23.94 42.37
C GLU A 33 38.28 24.05 40.89
N ILE A 34 38.31 22.92 40.17
CA ILE A 34 38.37 22.92 38.71
C ILE A 34 36.93 22.95 38.24
N GLU A 35 36.44 24.18 38.05
CA GLU A 35 35.24 24.50 37.30
C GLU A 35 35.43 23.98 35.86
N TYR A 36 34.89 22.80 35.56
CA TYR A 36 34.65 22.41 34.18
C TYR A 36 33.35 23.08 33.76
N GLU A 37 33.52 24.25 33.16
CA GLU A 37 32.50 24.92 32.36
C GLU A 37 32.06 23.94 31.26
N ILE A 38 30.93 23.24 31.49
CA ILE A 38 30.21 22.53 30.43
C ILE A 38 29.69 23.63 29.52
N THR A 39 30.45 23.93 28.47
CA THR A 39 30.00 24.76 27.37
C THR A 39 28.89 23.99 26.66
N GLU A 40 27.64 24.31 27.00
CA GLU A 40 26.40 23.88 26.35
C GLU A 40 26.24 24.40 24.90
N ASP A 41 27.33 24.78 24.22
CA ASP A 41 27.34 25.42 22.90
C ASP A 41 28.18 24.63 21.88
N ALA A 42 28.09 23.30 21.91
CA ALA A 42 28.38 22.48 20.74
C ALA A 42 27.08 21.88 20.23
N ALA A 43 26.17 22.75 19.79
CA ALA A 43 25.10 22.37 18.88
C ALA A 43 25.77 21.75 17.65
N LEU A 44 25.76 20.43 17.63
CA LEU A 44 26.33 19.57 16.61
C LEU A 44 25.31 19.53 15.47
N GLU A 45 25.20 20.66 14.76
CA GLU A 45 24.45 20.74 13.52
C GLU A 45 25.25 19.99 12.45
N GLY A 46 24.77 18.78 12.09
CA GLY A 46 25.20 18.14 10.85
C GLY A 46 24.91 19.06 9.67
N ALA A 47 25.58 18.82 8.54
CA ALA A 47 25.50 19.65 7.33
C ALA A 47 24.06 19.90 6.82
N ASP A 48 23.08 19.12 7.30
CA ASP A 48 21.69 19.13 6.86
C ASP A 48 20.71 19.59 7.97
N GLY A 49 21.21 20.08 9.12
CA GLY A 49 20.38 20.60 10.22
C GLY A 49 19.54 19.54 10.96
N GLU A 50 19.76 18.25 10.69
CA GLU A 50 19.07 17.14 11.34
C GLU A 50 19.88 16.65 12.55
N TYR A 51 19.20 16.48 13.70
CA TYR A 51 19.81 15.98 14.93
C TYR A 51 20.22 14.51 14.74
N ASP A 52 21.52 14.28 14.58
CA ASP A 52 22.06 12.93 14.43
C ASP A 52 22.40 12.32 15.80
N GLU A 53 21.53 11.41 16.28
CA GLU A 53 21.68 10.71 17.55
C GLU A 53 23.00 9.90 17.63
N ASP A 54 23.57 9.50 16.50
CA ASP A 54 24.82 8.74 16.43
C ASP A 54 26.07 9.61 16.66
N LEU A 55 25.94 10.94 16.55
CA LEU A 55 27.03 11.89 16.79
C LEU A 55 27.05 12.41 18.24
N VAL A 56 26.01 12.11 19.02
CA VAL A 56 25.86 12.55 20.41
C VAL A 56 26.74 11.70 21.34
N GLY A 57 27.60 12.36 22.11
CA GLY A 57 28.45 11.70 23.12
C GLY A 57 29.76 11.12 22.60
N LEU A 58 30.10 11.32 21.32
CA LEU A 58 31.42 11.00 20.78
C LEU A 58 32.48 11.99 21.29
N THR A 59 33.68 11.48 21.56
CA THR A 59 34.83 12.36 21.81
C THR A 59 35.20 13.13 20.53
N PRO A 60 35.81 14.33 20.61
CA PRO A 60 36.17 15.12 19.43
C PRO A 60 37.05 14.39 18.39
N THR A 61 37.81 13.38 18.81
CA THR A 61 38.59 12.51 17.91
C THR A 61 37.73 11.46 17.23
N GLN A 62 36.81 10.82 17.94
CA GLN A 62 35.88 9.84 17.38
C GLN A 62 34.86 10.48 16.42
N LEU A 63 34.42 11.70 16.72
CA LEU A 63 33.54 12.47 15.83
C LEU A 63 34.22 12.76 14.48
N LYS A 64 35.51 13.16 14.49
CA LYS A 64 36.26 13.40 13.26
C LYS A 64 36.46 12.11 12.45
N GLU A 65 36.80 11.01 13.11
CA GLU A 65 36.98 9.71 12.44
C GLU A 65 35.67 9.23 11.78
N GLU A 66 34.51 9.40 12.43
CA GLU A 66 33.22 9.02 11.85
C GLU A 66 32.78 9.97 10.72
N LEU A 67 33.05 11.27 10.82
CA LEU A 67 32.80 12.21 9.72
C LEU A 67 33.66 11.89 8.49
N GLU A 68 34.96 11.64 8.68
CA GLU A 68 35.88 11.22 7.61
C GLU A 68 35.47 9.87 7.00
N ARG A 69 34.97 8.94 7.82
CA ARG A 69 34.45 7.65 7.33
C ARG A 69 33.19 7.85 6.48
N ARG A 70 32.25 8.67 6.92
CA ARG A 70 31.03 8.99 6.18
C ARG A 70 31.33 9.78 4.91
N GLU A 71 32.32 10.66 4.93
CA GLU A 71 32.80 11.37 3.74
C GLU A 71 33.38 10.40 2.72
N LYS A 72 34.26 9.47 3.13
CA LYS A 72 34.78 8.41 2.24
C LYS A 72 33.67 7.54 1.65
N LEU A 73 32.69 7.14 2.45
CA LEU A 73 31.55 6.35 1.95
C LEU A 73 30.72 7.14 0.93
N ARG A 74 30.52 8.45 1.15
CA ARG A 74 29.85 9.32 0.17
C ARG A 74 30.66 9.49 -1.11
N GLU A 75 31.97 9.65 -1.01
CA GLU A 75 32.86 9.73 -2.19
C GLU A 75 32.86 8.42 -2.98
N GLU A 76 32.91 7.27 -2.30
CA GLU A 76 32.83 5.95 -2.93
C GLU A 76 31.47 5.74 -3.62
N ALA A 77 30.37 6.10 -2.96
CA ALA A 77 29.03 6.05 -3.53
C ALA A 77 28.88 6.97 -4.75
N HIS A 78 29.35 8.21 -4.66
CA HIS A 78 29.36 9.17 -5.77
C HIS A 78 30.17 8.65 -6.97
N ALA A 79 31.35 8.09 -6.72
CA ALA A 79 32.17 7.48 -7.76
C ALA A 79 31.46 6.27 -8.42
N GLU A 80 30.70 5.49 -7.66
CA GLU A 80 29.90 4.40 -8.20
C GLU A 80 28.70 4.90 -9.03
N ALA A 81 28.00 5.94 -8.59
CA ALA A 81 26.93 6.58 -9.35
C ALA A 81 27.46 7.11 -10.71
N LEU A 82 28.60 7.81 -10.70
CA LEU A 82 29.25 8.27 -11.92
C LEU A 82 29.67 7.13 -12.86
N ARG A 83 30.09 5.98 -12.31
CA ARG A 83 30.38 4.79 -13.11
C ARG A 83 29.13 4.30 -13.84
N TYR A 84 28.00 4.17 -13.13
CA TYR A 84 26.74 3.74 -13.74
C TYR A 84 26.21 4.75 -14.77
N ARG A 85 26.33 6.06 -14.51
CA ARG A 85 26.03 7.11 -15.48
C ARG A 85 26.83 6.91 -16.78
N ALA A 86 28.15 6.74 -16.67
CA ALA A 86 29.02 6.55 -17.84
C ALA A 86 28.71 5.25 -18.60
N GLU A 87 28.41 4.15 -17.89
CA GLU A 87 27.98 2.89 -18.48
C GLU A 87 26.64 3.02 -19.23
N GLY A 88 25.69 3.76 -18.65
CA GLY A 88 24.40 4.08 -19.28
C GLY A 88 24.55 4.91 -20.55
N GLU A 89 25.36 5.97 -20.51
CA GLU A 89 25.68 6.78 -21.70
C GLU A 89 26.36 5.94 -22.80
N ALA A 90 27.26 5.01 -22.44
CA ALA A 90 27.87 4.09 -23.39
C ALA A 90 26.89 3.04 -23.94
N ALA A 91 25.88 2.64 -23.16
CA ALA A 91 24.79 1.76 -23.63
C ALA A 91 23.85 2.49 -24.60
N VAL A 92 23.56 3.77 -24.34
CA VAL A 92 22.81 4.65 -25.25
C VAL A 92 23.49 4.74 -26.63
N GLN A 93 24.82 4.92 -26.66
CA GLN A 93 25.58 4.97 -27.92
C GLN A 93 25.51 3.65 -28.73
N ARG A 94 25.23 2.53 -28.05
CA ARG A 94 25.04 1.20 -28.65
C ARG A 94 23.58 0.90 -28.98
N GLU A 95 22.67 1.86 -28.78
CA GLU A 95 21.21 1.69 -28.90
C GLU A 95 20.65 0.58 -27.99
N ALA A 96 21.37 0.25 -26.91
CA ALA A 96 20.97 -0.74 -25.92
C ALA A 96 20.15 -0.05 -24.81
N TYR A 97 18.93 0.37 -25.14
CA TYR A 97 18.08 1.20 -24.26
C TYR A 97 17.69 0.52 -22.94
N ASP A 98 17.45 -0.80 -22.94
CA ASP A 98 17.10 -1.53 -21.72
C ASP A 98 18.30 -1.61 -20.76
N GLU A 99 19.51 -1.82 -21.30
CA GLU A 99 20.76 -1.76 -20.53
C GLU A 99 20.98 -0.34 -19.96
N ALA A 100 20.80 0.68 -20.78
CA ALA A 100 20.94 2.07 -20.38
C ALA A 100 19.96 2.45 -19.26
N THR A 101 18.70 2.03 -19.38
CA THR A 101 17.65 2.26 -18.37
C THR A 101 18.06 1.68 -17.02
N GLY A 102 18.53 0.42 -17.02
CA GLY A 102 19.01 -0.23 -15.79
C GLY A 102 20.21 0.50 -15.18
N CYS A 103 21.17 0.94 -15.99
CA CYS A 103 22.33 1.71 -15.50
C CYS A 103 21.91 3.05 -14.88
N PHE A 104 21.02 3.81 -15.54
CA PHE A 104 20.56 5.09 -14.99
C PHE A 104 19.71 4.91 -13.73
N GLU A 105 18.87 3.88 -13.66
CA GLU A 105 18.12 3.54 -12.44
C GLU A 105 19.05 3.26 -11.26
N GLN A 106 20.12 2.46 -11.47
CA GLN A 106 21.11 2.21 -10.42
C GLN A 106 21.83 3.49 -10.00
N SER A 107 22.18 4.36 -10.94
CA SER A 107 22.77 5.67 -10.62
C SER A 107 21.85 6.51 -9.74
N LEU A 108 20.57 6.64 -10.11
CA LEU A 108 19.56 7.43 -9.39
C LEU A 108 19.25 6.86 -8.00
N SER A 109 19.38 5.54 -7.83
CA SER A 109 19.19 4.88 -6.53
C SER A 109 20.30 5.19 -5.52
N ILE A 110 21.50 5.55 -6.01
CA ILE A 110 22.65 5.93 -5.17
C ILE A 110 22.63 7.43 -4.92
N GLU A 111 22.51 8.22 -5.97
CA GLU A 111 22.50 9.68 -5.93
C GLU A 111 21.52 10.23 -6.96
N TYR A 112 20.60 11.07 -6.49
CA TYR A 112 19.64 11.72 -7.36
C TYR A 112 20.28 12.87 -8.14
N ASP A 113 20.19 12.80 -9.46
CA ASP A 113 20.62 13.84 -10.40
C ASP A 113 19.54 14.02 -11.48
N GLU A 114 19.02 15.24 -11.62
CA GLU A 114 17.98 15.58 -12.60
C GLU A 114 18.43 15.32 -14.05
N GLU A 115 19.73 15.47 -14.36
CA GLU A 115 20.25 15.19 -15.70
C GLU A 115 20.20 13.69 -16.00
N VAL A 116 20.53 12.86 -15.01
CA VAL A 116 20.50 11.41 -15.14
C VAL A 116 19.06 10.91 -15.23
N GLU A 117 18.14 11.52 -14.51
CA GLU A 117 16.70 11.24 -14.62
C GLU A 117 16.17 11.59 -16.03
N ALA A 118 16.60 12.70 -16.61
CA ALA A 118 16.23 13.05 -17.99
C ALA A 118 16.77 12.02 -19.00
N LEU A 119 18.01 11.54 -18.82
CA LEU A 119 18.59 10.48 -19.64
C LEU A 119 17.88 9.12 -19.45
N TYR A 120 17.44 8.84 -18.22
CA TYR A 120 16.62 7.67 -17.90
C TYR A 120 15.30 7.68 -18.68
N TRP A 121 14.56 8.79 -18.66
CA TRP A 121 13.32 8.93 -19.42
C TRP A 121 13.54 8.92 -20.93
N TRP A 122 14.65 9.51 -21.39
CA TRP A 122 15.05 9.42 -22.79
C TRP A 122 15.34 7.97 -23.22
N ALA A 123 16.00 7.18 -22.37
CA ALA A 123 16.26 5.77 -22.65
C ALA A 123 14.97 4.93 -22.61
N ARG A 124 14.09 5.15 -21.63
CA ARG A 124 12.78 4.48 -21.50
C ARG A 124 11.88 4.67 -22.72
N THR A 125 11.90 5.86 -23.30
CA THR A 125 11.16 6.20 -24.53
C THR A 125 11.91 5.80 -25.81
N ARG A 126 12.97 4.98 -25.67
CA ARG A 126 13.83 4.49 -26.76
C ARG A 126 14.36 5.62 -27.64
N GLY A 127 14.87 6.67 -26.98
CA GLY A 127 15.35 7.87 -27.63
C GLY A 127 14.25 8.75 -28.20
N MET A 128 13.11 8.87 -27.49
CA MET A 128 11.94 9.63 -27.92
C MET A 128 11.34 9.13 -29.25
N THR A 129 11.34 7.81 -29.46
CA THR A 129 10.74 7.18 -30.65
C THR A 129 9.41 6.48 -30.36
N SER A 130 9.14 6.13 -29.11
CA SER A 130 7.89 5.51 -28.69
C SER A 130 7.40 6.07 -27.35
N SER A 131 6.09 6.35 -27.30
CA SER A 131 5.35 6.76 -26.11
C SER A 131 4.69 5.59 -25.38
N ASP A 132 4.82 4.35 -25.91
CA ASP A 132 4.07 3.17 -25.44
C ASP A 132 4.28 2.89 -23.95
N VAL A 133 5.49 3.14 -23.45
CA VAL A 133 5.85 2.92 -22.04
C VAL A 133 5.02 3.80 -21.09
N LEU A 134 4.49 4.93 -21.55
CA LEU A 134 3.65 5.85 -20.77
C LEU A 134 2.20 5.36 -20.63
N PHE A 135 1.80 4.33 -21.37
CA PHE A 135 0.52 3.65 -21.21
C PHE A 135 0.59 2.50 -20.20
N GLU A 136 1.77 2.22 -19.64
CA GLU A 136 1.93 1.26 -18.56
C GLU A 136 1.72 1.94 -17.21
N ARG A 137 0.86 1.35 -16.36
CA ARG A 137 0.39 2.00 -15.12
C ARG A 137 1.50 2.34 -14.12
N GLU A 138 2.51 1.49 -14.00
CA GLU A 138 3.63 1.72 -13.07
C GLU A 138 4.51 2.86 -13.58
N THR A 139 4.90 2.78 -14.85
CA THR A 139 5.67 3.83 -15.53
C THR A 139 4.96 5.18 -15.55
N ALA A 140 3.65 5.22 -15.81
CA ALA A 140 2.86 6.46 -15.82
C ALA A 140 2.90 7.18 -14.47
N ARG A 141 2.85 6.42 -13.36
CA ARG A 141 2.96 6.97 -12.00
C ARG A 141 4.37 7.44 -11.68
N GLU A 142 5.38 6.68 -12.04
CA GLU A 142 6.77 7.11 -11.88
C GLU A 142 7.04 8.38 -12.68
N PHE A 143 6.46 8.52 -13.88
CA PHE A 143 6.56 9.74 -14.68
C PHE A 143 5.82 10.91 -14.04
N ALA A 144 4.66 10.66 -13.40
CA ALA A 144 3.92 11.67 -12.66
C ALA A 144 4.74 12.24 -11.48
N GLU A 145 5.69 11.49 -10.94
CA GLU A 145 6.58 11.91 -9.85
C GLU A 145 7.92 12.49 -10.35
N ALA A 146 8.22 12.38 -11.64
CA ALA A 146 9.49 12.84 -12.23
C ALA A 146 9.69 14.37 -12.12
N SER A 147 10.95 14.80 -12.21
CA SER A 147 11.31 16.21 -12.17
C SER A 147 10.71 17.02 -13.33
N LYS A 148 10.60 18.34 -13.13
CA LYS A 148 10.10 19.27 -14.17
C LYS A 148 10.91 19.19 -15.48
N PRO A 149 12.27 19.13 -15.45
CA PRO A 149 13.07 18.94 -16.66
C PRO A 149 12.73 17.66 -17.43
N SER A 150 12.62 16.53 -16.73
CA SER A 150 12.27 15.22 -17.32
C SER A 150 10.88 15.24 -17.94
N LYS A 151 9.90 15.78 -17.22
CA LYS A 151 8.53 15.93 -17.72
C LYS A 151 8.48 16.78 -18.97
N LYS A 152 9.14 17.94 -18.95
CA LYS A 152 9.21 18.83 -20.11
C LYS A 152 9.83 18.15 -21.32
N LEU A 153 10.93 17.42 -21.14
CA LEU A 153 11.61 16.71 -22.22
C LEU A 153 10.67 15.73 -22.95
N VAL A 154 9.94 14.91 -22.18
CA VAL A 154 9.03 13.90 -22.73
C VAL A 154 7.76 14.53 -23.30
N LEU A 155 7.19 15.54 -22.64
CA LEU A 155 5.97 16.22 -23.09
C LEU A 155 6.22 17.13 -24.31
N ASP A 156 7.42 17.69 -24.47
CA ASP A 156 7.80 18.42 -25.69
C ASP A 156 7.87 17.47 -26.90
N ALA A 157 8.22 16.19 -26.69
CA ALA A 157 8.29 15.18 -27.74
C ALA A 157 6.93 14.55 -28.07
N PHE A 158 6.16 14.17 -27.04
CA PHE A 158 4.95 13.35 -27.19
C PHE A 158 3.65 14.04 -26.75
N GLY A 159 3.70 15.28 -26.24
CA GLY A 159 2.54 15.94 -25.64
C GLY A 159 1.33 16.02 -26.58
N GLU A 160 1.53 16.40 -27.85
CA GLU A 160 0.44 16.43 -28.84
C GLU A 160 -0.14 15.03 -29.11
N GLU A 161 0.72 14.02 -29.23
CA GLU A 161 0.31 12.62 -29.45
C GLU A 161 -0.52 12.11 -28.26
N LEU A 162 -0.04 12.32 -27.03
CA LEU A 162 -0.72 11.89 -25.81
C LEU A 162 -2.04 12.62 -25.59
N HIS A 163 -2.11 13.93 -25.89
CA HIS A 163 -3.36 14.67 -25.84
C HIS A 163 -4.38 14.18 -26.87
N ASN A 164 -3.93 13.89 -28.09
CA ASN A 164 -4.78 13.31 -29.14
C ASN A 164 -5.25 11.91 -28.76
N ALA A 165 -4.36 11.05 -28.24
CA ALA A 165 -4.70 9.73 -27.75
C ALA A 165 -5.75 9.80 -26.63
N ARG A 166 -5.58 10.72 -25.67
CA ARG A 166 -6.58 10.96 -24.60
C ARG A 166 -7.93 11.36 -25.17
N ALA A 167 -7.96 12.25 -26.17
CA ALA A 167 -9.20 12.71 -26.79
C ALA A 167 -9.94 11.56 -27.50
N VAL A 168 -9.22 10.73 -28.27
CA VAL A 168 -9.78 9.55 -28.95
C VAL A 168 -10.32 8.54 -27.94
N LEU A 169 -9.55 8.22 -26.89
CA LEU A 169 -9.98 7.29 -25.85
C LEU A 169 -11.21 7.79 -25.08
N LEU A 170 -11.31 9.11 -24.83
CA LEU A 170 -12.50 9.70 -24.21
C LEU A 170 -13.73 9.59 -25.11
N GLU A 171 -13.59 9.89 -26.41
CA GLU A 171 -14.67 9.78 -27.38
C GLU A 171 -15.19 8.34 -27.51
N GLU A 172 -14.29 7.34 -27.42
CA GLU A 172 -14.68 5.92 -27.42
C GLU A 172 -15.28 5.46 -26.08
N ALA A 173 -14.75 5.95 -24.94
CA ALA A 173 -15.18 5.54 -23.62
C ALA A 173 -16.58 6.08 -23.24
N GLU A 174 -16.93 7.31 -23.61
CA GLU A 174 -18.22 7.92 -23.28
C GLU A 174 -19.45 7.10 -23.70
N PRO A 175 -19.63 6.71 -24.98
CA PRO A 175 -20.77 5.91 -25.38
C PRO A 175 -20.75 4.52 -24.75
N LEU A 176 -19.56 3.97 -24.48
CA LEU A 176 -19.41 2.67 -23.85
C LEU A 176 -19.79 2.70 -22.37
N ARG A 177 -19.46 3.79 -21.64
CA ARG A 177 -19.91 4.03 -20.26
C ARG A 177 -21.42 4.04 -20.16
N GLU A 178 -22.10 4.72 -21.08
CA GLU A 178 -23.57 4.76 -21.11
C GLU A 178 -24.18 3.38 -21.39
N GLN A 179 -23.65 2.66 -22.39
CA GLN A 179 -24.12 1.32 -22.74
C GLN A 179 -23.93 0.31 -21.60
N VAL A 180 -22.73 0.27 -21.00
CA VAL A 180 -22.43 -0.62 -19.87
C VAL A 180 -23.30 -0.26 -18.67
N ARG A 181 -23.47 1.03 -18.36
CA ARG A 181 -24.35 1.46 -17.26
C ARG A 181 -25.80 1.06 -17.50
N ALA A 182 -26.34 1.30 -18.69
CA ALA A 182 -27.71 0.90 -19.04
C ALA A 182 -27.89 -0.63 -18.99
N GLY A 183 -26.91 -1.37 -19.49
CA GLY A 183 -26.87 -2.84 -19.43
C GLY A 183 -26.82 -3.36 -17.99
N GLN A 184 -26.03 -2.74 -17.12
CA GLN A 184 -25.99 -3.06 -15.70
C GLN A 184 -27.32 -2.73 -15.02
N GLU A 185 -27.91 -1.55 -15.26
CA GLU A 185 -29.18 -1.14 -14.67
C GLU A 185 -30.34 -2.08 -15.06
N ALA A 186 -30.43 -2.45 -16.33
CA ALA A 186 -31.41 -3.43 -16.82
C ALA A 186 -31.26 -4.79 -16.14
N ARG A 187 -30.03 -5.23 -15.88
CA ARG A 187 -29.73 -6.49 -15.19
C ARG A 187 -29.96 -6.39 -13.69
N ARG A 188 -29.73 -5.24 -13.04
CA ARG A 188 -29.81 -5.07 -11.58
C ARG A 188 -31.21 -5.37 -11.05
N ALA A 189 -32.27 -4.88 -11.72
CA ALA A 189 -33.65 -5.03 -11.26
C ALA A 189 -34.07 -6.49 -10.98
N PRO A 190 -33.90 -7.46 -11.91
CA PRO A 190 -34.28 -8.85 -11.66
C PRO A 190 -33.43 -9.51 -10.56
N PHE A 191 -32.13 -9.20 -10.45
CA PHE A 191 -31.29 -9.79 -9.40
C PHE A 191 -31.64 -9.27 -8.00
N ILE A 192 -31.95 -7.98 -7.87
CA ILE A 192 -32.40 -7.39 -6.60
C ILE A 192 -33.75 -7.97 -6.19
N ALA A 193 -34.69 -8.09 -7.13
CA ALA A 193 -35.99 -8.71 -6.87
C ALA A 193 -35.85 -10.16 -6.39
N ASN A 194 -35.00 -10.96 -7.07
CA ASN A 194 -34.77 -12.35 -6.71
C ASN A 194 -34.04 -12.48 -5.36
N ARG A 195 -33.08 -11.60 -5.08
CA ARG A 195 -32.40 -11.53 -3.77
C ARG A 195 -33.39 -11.22 -2.65
N ASN A 196 -34.27 -10.23 -2.84
CA ASN A 196 -35.28 -9.85 -1.84
C ASN A 196 -36.30 -10.98 -1.63
N TYR A 197 -36.69 -11.67 -2.70
CA TYR A 197 -37.56 -12.85 -2.64
C TYR A 197 -37.00 -13.96 -1.73
N TYR A 198 -35.71 -14.28 -1.86
CA TYR A 198 -35.05 -15.29 -1.02
C TYR A 198 -34.73 -14.77 0.38
N ARG A 199 -34.37 -13.48 0.54
CA ARG A 199 -34.15 -12.86 1.86
C ARG A 199 -35.40 -12.92 2.74
N LEU A 200 -36.56 -12.55 2.19
CA LEU A 200 -37.82 -12.56 2.94
C LEU A 200 -38.16 -13.99 3.42
N ARG A 201 -38.05 -14.98 2.53
CA ARG A 201 -38.33 -16.39 2.87
C ARG A 201 -37.32 -16.96 3.85
N PHE A 202 -36.04 -16.63 3.70
CA PHE A 202 -35.01 -16.97 4.66
C PHE A 202 -35.35 -16.40 6.06
N ALA A 203 -35.73 -15.12 6.15
CA ALA A 203 -36.11 -14.49 7.41
C ALA A 203 -37.34 -15.16 8.05
N ILE A 204 -38.39 -15.43 7.27
CA ILE A 204 -39.60 -16.12 7.74
C ILE A 204 -39.25 -17.52 8.28
N CYS A 205 -38.48 -18.32 7.51
CA CYS A 205 -38.08 -19.66 7.95
C CYS A 205 -37.16 -19.62 9.18
N ALA A 206 -36.28 -18.63 9.29
CA ALA A 206 -35.42 -18.44 10.46
C ALA A 206 -36.26 -18.16 11.72
N VAL A 207 -37.20 -17.21 11.62
CA VAL A 207 -38.10 -16.86 12.72
C VAL A 207 -38.96 -18.05 13.14
N LEU A 208 -39.55 -18.78 12.18
CA LEU A 208 -40.33 -19.99 12.48
C LEU A 208 -39.49 -21.08 13.16
N THR A 209 -38.25 -21.29 12.71
CA THR A 209 -37.33 -22.26 13.33
C THR A 209 -37.05 -21.89 14.78
N VAL A 210 -36.78 -20.61 15.06
CA VAL A 210 -36.55 -20.12 16.44
C VAL A 210 -37.82 -20.26 17.28
N LEU A 211 -38.98 -19.88 16.75
CA LEU A 211 -40.27 -20.00 17.46
C LEU A 211 -40.58 -21.44 17.85
N PHE A 212 -40.39 -22.40 16.95
CA PHE A 212 -40.61 -23.82 17.26
C PHE A 212 -39.58 -24.35 18.25
N ALA A 213 -38.31 -23.93 18.16
CA ALA A 213 -37.29 -24.28 19.14
C ALA A 213 -37.63 -23.77 20.56
N VAL A 214 -38.14 -22.54 20.67
CA VAL A 214 -38.66 -22.00 21.94
C VAL A 214 -39.86 -22.83 22.42
N GLY A 215 -40.78 -23.20 21.52
CA GLY A 215 -41.91 -24.07 21.83
C GLY A 215 -41.51 -25.44 22.39
N ILE A 216 -40.42 -26.02 21.87
CA ILE A 216 -39.82 -27.25 22.43
C ILE A 216 -39.31 -26.99 23.85
N GLY A 217 -38.56 -25.91 24.07
CA GLY A 217 -38.00 -25.56 25.38
C GLY A 217 -39.09 -25.34 26.45
N VAL A 218 -40.14 -24.60 26.11
CA VAL A 218 -41.30 -24.40 26.99
C VAL A 218 -42.00 -25.73 27.29
N SER A 219 -42.27 -26.54 26.26
CA SER A 219 -42.95 -27.85 26.43
C SER A 219 -42.12 -28.81 27.28
N ALA A 220 -40.79 -28.81 27.11
CA ALA A 220 -39.87 -29.59 27.93
C ALA A 220 -39.86 -29.14 29.39
N SER A 221 -39.98 -27.83 29.66
CA SER A 221 -40.12 -27.32 31.02
C SER A 221 -41.41 -27.80 31.70
N PHE A 222 -42.53 -27.82 30.96
CA PHE A 222 -43.80 -28.32 31.49
C PHE A 222 -43.81 -29.84 31.73
N LEU A 223 -43.05 -30.63 30.96
CA LEU A 223 -42.88 -32.06 31.20
C LEU A 223 -42.35 -32.38 32.60
N LEU A 224 -41.43 -31.56 33.10
CA LEU A 224 -40.86 -31.74 34.45
C LEU A 224 -41.83 -31.35 35.57
N ARG A 225 -42.89 -30.60 35.25
CA ARG A 225 -43.83 -30.02 36.24
C ARG A 225 -45.23 -30.64 36.23
N THR A 226 -45.65 -31.34 35.18
CA THR A 226 -47.02 -31.82 35.01
C THR A 226 -47.10 -33.32 34.66
N GLN A 227 -48.06 -34.05 35.24
CA GLN A 227 -48.30 -35.49 34.97
C GLN A 227 -49.18 -35.76 33.73
N SER A 228 -49.50 -34.74 32.93
CA SER A 228 -50.33 -34.89 31.73
C SER A 228 -49.51 -35.32 30.50
N SER A 229 -50.11 -36.01 29.54
CA SER A 229 -49.47 -36.41 28.27
C SER A 229 -49.34 -35.27 27.25
N LEU A 230 -49.97 -34.12 27.51
CA LEU A 230 -50.08 -33.00 26.58
C LEU A 230 -48.73 -32.32 26.26
N PRO A 231 -47.83 -32.07 27.24
CA PRO A 231 -46.47 -31.60 26.99
C PRO A 231 -45.65 -32.51 26.06
N THR A 232 -45.80 -33.84 26.16
CA THR A 232 -45.11 -34.79 25.28
C THR A 232 -45.59 -34.66 23.84
N ILE A 233 -46.91 -34.57 23.63
CA ILE A 233 -47.50 -34.41 22.30
C ILE A 233 -47.04 -33.09 21.67
N LEU A 234 -47.07 -31.99 22.43
CA LEU A 234 -46.60 -30.69 21.96
C LEU A 234 -45.11 -30.71 21.60
N MET A 235 -44.26 -31.38 22.39
CA MET A 235 -42.84 -31.50 22.08
C MET A 235 -42.61 -32.26 20.76
N ILE A 236 -43.34 -33.36 20.52
CA ILE A 236 -43.23 -34.13 19.27
C ILE A 236 -43.67 -33.27 18.08
N VAL A 237 -44.79 -32.55 18.20
CA VAL A 237 -45.30 -31.67 17.13
C VAL A 237 -44.33 -30.53 16.83
N PHE A 238 -43.85 -29.81 17.85
CA PHE A 238 -42.86 -28.75 17.65
C PHE A 238 -41.53 -29.30 17.12
N GLY A 239 -41.12 -30.49 17.54
CA GLY A 239 -39.94 -31.19 17.00
C GLY A 239 -40.07 -31.46 15.50
N ALA A 240 -41.20 -32.03 15.07
CA ALA A 240 -41.47 -32.29 13.65
C ALA A 240 -41.52 -30.99 12.83
N LEU A 241 -42.20 -29.96 13.33
CA LEU A 241 -42.28 -28.65 12.67
C LEU A 241 -40.91 -27.95 12.60
N THR A 242 -40.08 -28.08 13.63
CA THR A 242 -38.71 -27.55 13.63
C THR A 242 -37.88 -28.23 12.56
N LEU A 243 -37.95 -29.55 12.43
CA LEU A 243 -37.20 -30.28 11.41
C LEU A 243 -37.59 -29.85 10.00
N VAL A 244 -38.90 -29.71 9.73
CA VAL A 244 -39.40 -29.19 8.45
C VAL A 244 -38.92 -27.75 8.21
N ALA A 245 -39.00 -26.88 9.23
CA ALA A 245 -38.56 -25.49 9.14
C ALA A 245 -37.06 -25.37 8.87
N VAL A 246 -36.22 -26.22 9.50
CA VAL A 246 -34.77 -26.28 9.27
C VAL A 246 -34.47 -26.72 7.83
N CYS A 247 -35.17 -27.71 7.28
CA CYS A 247 -34.99 -28.11 5.88
C CYS A 247 -35.25 -26.94 4.92
N PHE A 248 -36.33 -26.20 5.11
CA PHE A 248 -36.62 -25.00 4.31
C PHE A 248 -35.60 -23.88 4.54
N PHE A 249 -35.18 -23.66 5.79
CA PHE A 249 -34.15 -22.68 6.13
C PHE A 249 -32.84 -22.95 5.39
N LEU A 250 -32.36 -24.20 5.38
CA LEU A 250 -31.14 -24.61 4.67
C LEU A 250 -31.29 -24.49 3.14
N TYR A 251 -32.47 -24.81 2.60
CA TYR A 251 -32.73 -24.63 1.17
C TYR A 251 -32.67 -23.15 0.77
N PHE A 252 -33.35 -22.28 1.51
CA PHE A 252 -33.38 -20.84 1.22
C PHE A 252 -32.05 -20.16 1.51
N SER A 253 -31.28 -20.60 2.51
CA SER A 253 -29.95 -20.07 2.77
C SER A 253 -29.01 -20.32 1.59
N ARG A 254 -28.99 -21.55 1.04
CA ARG A 254 -28.20 -21.87 -0.16
C ARG A 254 -28.62 -21.02 -1.36
N LYS A 255 -29.92 -20.87 -1.61
CA LYS A 255 -30.43 -20.05 -2.72
C LYS A 255 -30.11 -18.56 -2.54
N LEU A 256 -30.18 -18.05 -1.31
CA LEU A 256 -29.81 -16.68 -0.98
C LEU A 256 -28.32 -16.41 -1.22
N ILE A 257 -27.44 -17.35 -0.85
CA ILE A 257 -25.99 -17.24 -1.11
C ILE A 257 -25.71 -17.23 -2.61
N VAL A 258 -26.38 -18.07 -3.39
CA VAL A 258 -26.21 -18.08 -4.85
C VAL A 258 -26.71 -16.77 -5.46
N ALA A 259 -27.88 -16.28 -5.04
CA ALA A 259 -28.42 -15.01 -5.52
C ALA A 259 -27.54 -13.82 -5.16
N SER A 260 -26.95 -13.79 -3.96
CA SER A 260 -26.04 -12.73 -3.54
C SER A 260 -24.71 -12.78 -4.30
N ARG A 261 -24.17 -13.98 -4.56
CA ARG A 261 -22.99 -14.17 -5.41
C ARG A 261 -23.25 -13.69 -6.84
N LEU A 262 -24.40 -14.02 -7.42
CA LEU A 262 -24.79 -13.55 -8.76
C LEU A 262 -24.95 -12.04 -8.85
N CYS A 263 -25.51 -11.39 -7.81
CA CYS A 263 -25.55 -9.93 -7.75
C CYS A 263 -24.13 -9.33 -7.78
N ARG A 264 -23.23 -9.84 -6.92
CA ARG A 264 -21.84 -9.35 -6.84
C ARG A 264 -21.04 -9.62 -8.12
N ALA A 265 -21.27 -10.76 -8.77
CA ALA A 265 -20.59 -11.10 -10.02
C ALA A 265 -21.00 -10.16 -11.16
N ASN A 266 -22.26 -9.73 -11.21
CA ASN A 266 -22.75 -8.78 -12.22
C ASN A 266 -22.39 -7.31 -11.93
N GLU A 267 -21.92 -7.00 -10.71
CA GLU A 267 -21.41 -5.67 -10.39
C GLU A 267 -19.97 -5.47 -10.93
N LYS A 268 -19.29 -6.53 -11.37
CA LYS A 268 -17.98 -6.44 -12.00
C LYS A 268 -18.09 -6.06 -13.47
N LEU A 269 -17.37 -5.02 -13.88
CA LEU A 269 -17.27 -4.55 -15.27
C LEU A 269 -16.73 -5.65 -16.19
N ALA A 270 -15.69 -6.37 -15.76
CA ALA A 270 -15.12 -7.56 -16.41
C ALA A 270 -16.07 -8.75 -16.65
N SER A 271 -17.35 -8.69 -16.25
CA SER A 271 -18.32 -9.76 -16.53
C SER A 271 -18.89 -9.74 -17.96
N THR A 272 -18.62 -8.68 -18.71
CA THR A 272 -19.10 -8.46 -20.08
C THR A 272 -17.97 -7.98 -20.97
N GLU A 273 -17.98 -8.39 -22.24
CA GLU A 273 -17.02 -7.92 -23.25
C GLU A 273 -16.99 -6.38 -23.36
N GLU A 274 -18.16 -5.73 -23.32
CA GLU A 274 -18.27 -4.26 -23.31
C GLU A 274 -17.67 -3.63 -22.04
N GLY A 275 -17.83 -4.29 -20.89
CA GLY A 275 -17.28 -3.80 -19.63
C GLY A 275 -15.78 -4.06 -19.48
N GLU A 276 -15.25 -5.15 -20.05
CA GLU A 276 -13.80 -5.40 -20.14
C GLU A 276 -13.12 -4.38 -21.06
N ARG A 277 -13.75 -4.07 -22.22
CA ARG A 277 -13.28 -2.99 -23.09
C ARG A 277 -13.30 -1.64 -22.39
N LEU A 278 -14.36 -1.34 -21.63
CA LEU A 278 -14.43 -0.10 -20.85
C LEU A 278 -13.33 -0.04 -19.79
N GLU A 279 -13.06 -1.14 -19.09
CA GLU A 279 -11.99 -1.22 -18.08
C GLU A 279 -10.61 -0.95 -18.71
N GLN A 280 -10.32 -1.54 -19.87
CA GLN A 280 -9.07 -1.26 -20.62
C GLN A 280 -8.95 0.21 -21.04
N LEU A 281 -10.03 0.81 -21.53
CA LEU A 281 -10.06 2.22 -21.92
C LEU A 281 -9.88 3.13 -20.69
N GLU A 282 -10.52 2.81 -19.57
CA GLU A 282 -10.40 3.58 -18.33
C GLU A 282 -9.00 3.47 -17.70
N ASP A 283 -8.38 2.29 -17.76
CA ASP A 283 -6.99 2.09 -17.32
C ASP A 283 -6.02 2.90 -18.18
N ALA A 284 -6.18 2.89 -19.51
CA ALA A 284 -5.36 3.70 -20.41
C ALA A 284 -5.56 5.21 -20.17
N LEU A 285 -6.80 5.65 -19.96
CA LEU A 285 -7.11 7.04 -19.61
C LEU A 285 -6.51 7.44 -18.25
N ALA A 286 -6.51 6.53 -17.27
CA ALA A 286 -5.88 6.78 -15.98
C ALA A 286 -4.36 7.01 -16.15
N CYS A 287 -3.68 6.17 -16.93
CA CYS A 287 -2.26 6.35 -17.24
C CYS A 287 -1.99 7.70 -17.91
N LEU A 288 -2.80 8.08 -18.90
CA LEU A 288 -2.65 9.38 -19.57
C LEU A 288 -2.95 10.58 -18.64
N ASN A 289 -3.84 10.44 -17.68
CA ASN A 289 -4.10 11.49 -16.69
C ASN A 289 -2.96 11.63 -15.70
N ASP A 290 -2.34 10.51 -15.28
CA ASP A 290 -1.13 10.54 -14.44
C ASP A 290 0.02 11.23 -15.20
N VAL A 291 0.17 10.96 -16.51
CA VAL A 291 1.26 11.50 -17.34
C VAL A 291 1.08 12.98 -17.72
N LEU A 292 -0.12 13.37 -18.13
CA LEU A 292 -0.40 14.74 -18.59
C LEU A 292 -0.75 15.71 -17.44
N GLY A 293 -0.85 15.19 -16.21
CA GLY A 293 -1.46 15.89 -15.10
C GLY A 293 -2.98 15.98 -15.25
N THR A 294 -3.66 16.12 -14.12
CA THR A 294 -5.10 16.42 -14.16
C THR A 294 -5.30 17.85 -14.68
N ALA A 295 -6.42 18.11 -15.37
CA ALA A 295 -6.72 19.45 -15.87
C ALA A 295 -6.78 20.52 -14.76
N GLU A 296 -6.85 20.11 -13.48
CA GLU A 296 -6.80 20.98 -12.30
C GLU A 296 -5.38 21.49 -12.00
N GLU A 297 -4.32 20.72 -12.28
CA GLU A 297 -2.92 21.12 -12.04
C GLU A 297 -2.42 22.16 -13.06
N ALA A 298 -2.93 22.10 -14.29
CA ALA A 298 -2.61 23.07 -15.34
C ALA A 298 -3.20 24.47 -15.09
N GLN A 299 -4.19 24.60 -14.19
CA GLN A 299 -4.75 25.91 -13.80
C GLN A 299 -3.93 26.58 -12.69
N ASP A 300 -3.32 25.82 -11.79
CA ASP A 300 -2.55 26.37 -10.65
C ASP A 300 -1.16 26.91 -11.08
N GLU A 301 -0.54 26.34 -12.12
CA GLU A 301 0.70 26.88 -12.69
C GLU A 301 0.48 28.13 -13.58
N GLY A 302 -0.77 28.43 -13.95
CA GLY A 302 -1.13 29.61 -14.76
C GLY A 302 -1.30 30.90 -13.97
N ASP A 303 -1.55 30.81 -12.66
CA ASP A 303 -1.87 31.95 -11.78
C ASP A 303 -0.66 32.46 -10.96
N THR A 304 0.55 31.93 -11.19
CA THR A 304 1.78 32.32 -10.47
C THR A 304 2.76 33.18 -11.29
N ASN A 305 2.33 33.78 -12.40
CA ASN A 305 3.10 34.79 -13.16
C ASN A 305 2.67 36.23 -12.87
#